data_AF-A0A1Q3CRU8-F1
#
_entry.id   AF-A0A1Q3CRU8-F1
#
_cell.length_a   1.000
_cell.length_b   1.000
_cell.length_c   1.000
_cell.angle_alpha   90.00
_cell.angle_beta   90.00
_cell.angle_gamma   90.00
#
_symmetry.space_group_name_H-M   'P 1'
#
loop_
_entity.id
_entity.type
_entity.pdbx_description
1 polymer ?
#
loop_
_entity_poly.entity_id
_entity_poly.type
_entity_poly.pdbx_seq_one_letter_code
_entity_poly.pdbx_strand_id
1 'polypeptide(L)' 'MIMAKDIVDKLKIIYPNYNYPNSFTDGKEEQKISYEKLQKLGWSYRPLEETLIDSIKSFHDVGQLD' A
#
# COMPACT_ATOMS: atom_id res chain seq x y z
N MET A 1 0.38 11.51 -5.90
CA MET A 1 1.21 10.79 -4.91
C MET A 1 0.26 10.07 -4.00
N ILE A 2 0.56 8.85 -3.62
CA ILE A 2 -0.23 8.12 -2.61
C ILE A 2 0.33 8.52 -1.25
N MET A 3 -0.49 9.07 -0.38
CA MET A 3 -0.13 9.41 0.99
C MET A 3 -0.41 8.23 1.93
N ALA A 4 0.19 8.23 3.11
CA ALA A 4 -0.05 7.18 4.12
C ALA A 4 -1.56 7.02 4.44
N LYS A 5 -2.30 8.14 4.45
CA LYS A 5 -3.76 8.14 4.64
C LYS A 5 -4.49 7.36 3.54
N ASP A 6 -4.10 7.54 2.27
CA ASP A 6 -4.74 6.84 1.15
C ASP A 6 -4.56 5.32 1.24
N ILE A 7 -3.39 4.87 1.72
CA ILE A 7 -3.11 3.45 1.98
C ILE A 7 -4.00 2.93 3.10
N VAL A 8 -4.10 3.65 4.22
CA VAL A 8 -4.95 3.26 5.35
C VAL A 8 -6.43 3.23 4.97
N ASP A 9 -6.91 4.20 4.21
CA ASP A 9 -8.29 4.23 3.73
C ASP A 9 -8.58 3.02 2.83
N LYS A 10 -7.61 2.60 2.00
CA LYS A 10 -7.74 1.38 1.21
C LYS A 10 -7.76 0.12 2.07
N LEU A 11 -6.88 0.04 3.07
CA LEU A 11 -6.82 -1.08 4.00
C LEU A 11 -8.10 -1.23 4.82
N LYS A 12 -8.71 -0.12 5.27
CA LYS A 12 -10.01 -0.13 5.97
C LYS A 12 -11.13 -0.75 5.14
N ILE A 13 -11.10 -0.60 3.81
CA ILE A 13 -12.11 -1.22 2.92
C ILE A 13 -11.89 -2.74 2.85
N ILE A 14 -10.64 -3.19 2.71
CA ILE A 14 -10.30 -4.61 2.51
C ILE A 14 -10.33 -5.37 3.85
N TYR A 15 -9.90 -4.73 4.92
CA TYR A 15 -9.75 -5.30 6.27
C TYR A 15 -10.29 -4.33 7.33
N PRO A 16 -11.61 -4.18 7.48
CA PRO A 16 -12.21 -3.17 8.36
C PRO A 16 -11.96 -3.39 9.85
N ASN A 17 -11.57 -4.60 10.25
CA ASN A 17 -11.55 -5.03 11.66
C ASN A 17 -10.21 -4.80 12.38
N TYR A 18 -9.26 -4.08 11.77
CA TYR A 18 -8.02 -3.69 12.44
C TYR A 18 -8.10 -2.32 13.11
N ASN A 19 -7.22 -2.12 14.07
CA ASN A 19 -6.99 -0.82 14.68
C ASN A 19 -6.09 0.03 13.78
N TYR A 20 -6.68 1.00 13.10
CA TYR A 20 -5.95 1.93 12.22
C TYR A 20 -5.65 3.27 12.91
N PRO A 21 -4.52 3.92 12.57
CA PRO A 21 -4.26 5.28 13.01
C PRO A 21 -5.30 6.27 12.44
N ASN A 22 -5.63 7.28 13.25
CA ASN A 22 -6.57 8.35 12.89
C ASN A 22 -5.89 9.69 12.59
N SER A 23 -4.61 9.83 12.97
CA SER A 23 -3.81 11.01 12.73
C SER A 23 -2.63 10.67 11.83
N PHE A 24 -2.39 11.53 10.85
CA PHE A 24 -1.27 11.44 9.92
C PHE A 24 -0.59 12.80 9.91
N THR A 25 0.74 12.81 9.95
CA THR A 25 1.52 14.02 9.69
C THR A 25 1.77 14.10 8.20
N ASP A 26 1.61 15.28 7.61
CA ASP A 26 1.96 15.49 6.21
C ASP A 26 3.46 15.25 6.02
N GLY A 27 3.77 14.17 5.29
CA GLY A 27 5.12 13.90 4.82
C GLY A 27 5.53 14.92 3.77
N LYS A 28 6.83 15.09 3.57
CA LYS A 28 7.34 15.87 2.44
C LYS A 28 6.78 15.27 1.15
N GLU A 29 6.32 16.11 0.23
CA GLU A 29 5.96 15.65 -1.12
C GLU A 29 7.15 14.90 -1.72
N GLU A 30 6.97 13.61 -1.99
CA GLU A 30 7.94 12.83 -2.72
C GLU A 30 7.95 13.28 -4.19
N GLN A 31 9.14 13.23 -4.78
CA GLN A 31 9.30 13.55 -6.19
C GLN A 31 8.47 12.58 -7.03
N LYS A 32 7.77 13.10 -8.05
CA LYS A 32 7.08 12.26 -9.03
C LYS A 32 8.11 11.47 -9.83
N ILE A 33 8.15 10.16 -9.61
CA ILE A 33 8.98 9.23 -10.38
C ILE A 33 8.16 8.68 -11.54
N SER A 34 8.79 8.56 -12.71
CA SER A 34 8.20 7.90 -13.88
C SER A 34 8.75 6.49 -14.03
N TYR A 35 7.86 5.54 -14.33
CA TYR A 35 8.20 4.15 -14.63
C TYR A 35 8.08 3.84 -16.12
N GLU A 36 7.90 4.86 -16.97
CA GLU A 36 7.62 4.71 -18.41
C GLU A 36 8.67 3.87 -19.15
N LYS A 37 9.96 4.06 -18.82
CA LYS A 37 11.04 3.29 -19.45
C LYS A 37 10.94 1.79 -19.17
N LEU A 38 10.55 1.41 -17.95
CA LEU A 38 10.33 0.00 -17.58
C LEU A 38 9.10 -0.56 -18.28
N GLN A 39 8.02 0.23 -18.34
CA GLN A 39 6.80 -0.17 -19.04
C GLN A 39 7.03 -0.42 -20.53
N LYS A 40 7.84 0.41 -21.18
CA LYS A 40 8.27 0.20 -22.58
C LYS A 40 9.10 -1.08 -22.78
N LEU A 41 9.74 -1.59 -21.74
CA LEU A 41 10.45 -2.87 -21.76
C LEU A 41 9.55 -4.07 -21.43
N GLY A 42 8.23 -3.86 -21.30
CA GLY A 42 7.26 -4.91 -21.01
C GLY A 42 7.01 -5.14 -19.51
N TRP A 43 7.58 -4.32 -18.63
CA TRP A 43 7.29 -4.41 -17.19
C TRP A 43 5.91 -3.83 -16.87
N SER A 44 5.13 -4.56 -16.07
CA SER A 44 3.83 -4.11 -15.56
C SER A 44 3.84 -4.05 -14.04
N TYR A 45 3.08 -3.11 -13.49
CA TYR A 45 2.85 -3.05 -12.05
C TYR A 45 1.75 -4.03 -11.66
N ARG A 46 1.92 -4.68 -10.51
CA ARG A 46 0.83 -5.39 -9.82
C ARG A 46 -0.13 -4.35 -9.23
N PRO A 47 -1.45 -4.60 -9.20
CA PRO A 47 -2.39 -3.76 -8.47
C PRO A 47 -2.00 -3.57 -7.00
N LEU A 48 -2.27 -2.38 -6.47
CA LEU A 48 -1.93 -2.04 -5.09
C LEU A 48 -2.67 -2.94 -4.10
N GLU A 49 -3.95 -3.22 -4.36
CA GLU A 49 -4.83 -4.03 -3.54
C GLU A 49 -4.30 -5.46 -3.38
N GLU A 50 -3.91 -6.10 -4.48
CA GLU A 50 -3.31 -7.43 -4.46
C GLU A 50 -2.02 -7.44 -3.65
N THR A 51 -1.19 -6.40 -3.81
CA THR A 51 0.07 -6.27 -3.08
C THR A 51 -0.15 -6.10 -1.57
N LEU A 52 -1.16 -5.31 -1.17
CA LEU A 52 -1.52 -5.11 0.23
C LEU A 52 -2.10 -6.39 0.85
N ILE A 53 -2.96 -7.11 0.13
CA ILE A 53 -3.53 -8.39 0.56
C ILE A 53 -2.43 -9.43 0.80
N ASP A 54 -1.49 -9.56 -0.15
CA ASP A 54 -0.39 -10.52 -0.02
C ASP A 54 0.52 -10.18 1.16
N SER A 55 0.77 -8.89 1.39
CA SER A 55 1.57 -8.43 2.54
C SER A 55 0.91 -8.76 3.87
N ILE A 56 -0.40 -8.53 4.01
CA ILE A 56 -1.15 -8.86 5.23
C ILE A 56 -1.14 -10.37 5.47
N LYS A 57 -1.40 -11.19 4.44
CA LYS A 57 -1.32 -12.65 4.55
C LYS A 57 0.06 -13.10 5.03
N SER A 58 1.13 -12.54 4.47
CA SER A 58 2.49 -12.86 4.88
C SER A 58 2.74 -12.53 6.35
N PHE A 59 2.16 -11.46 6.90
CA PHE A 59 2.28 -11.12 8.32
C PHE A 59 1.48 -12.06 9.24
N HIS A 60 0.31 -12.51 8.80
CA HIS A 60 -0.46 -13.57 9.46
C HIS A 60 0.31 -14.88 9.53
N ASP A 61 0.87 -15.31 8.40
CA ASP A 61 1.56 -16.59 8.29
C ASP A 61 2.78 -16.70 9.22
N VAL A 62 3.42 -15.57 9.54
CA VAL A 62 4.55 -15.50 10.47
C VAL A 62 4.16 -15.08 11.89
N GLY A 63 2.85 -14.94 12.18
CA GLY A 63 2.34 -14.58 13.51
C GLY A 63 2.71 -13.16 13.97
N GLN A 64 2.95 -12.24 13.03
CA GLN A 64 3.20 -10.82 13.32
C GLN A 64 1.92 -9.99 13.35
N LEU A 65 0.83 -10.52 12.81
CA LEU A 65 -0.49 -9.90 12.77
C LEU A 65 -1.53 -10.96 13.13
N ASP A 66 -2.43 -10.61 14.05
CA ASP A 66 -3.53 -11.46 14.54
C ASP A 66 -4.84 -11.20 13.79
#